data_AF-A0A150SQS0-F1
#
_entry.id   AF-A0A150SQS0-F1
#
_cell.length_a   1.000
_cell.length_b   1.000
_cell.length_c   1.000
_cell.angle_alpha   90.00
_cell.angle_beta   90.00
_cell.angle_gamma   90.00
#
_symmetry.space_group_name_H-M   'P 1'
#
loop_
_entity.id
_entity.type
_entity.pdbx_description
1 polymer ?
#
loop_
_entity_poly.entity_id
_entity_poly.type
_entity_poly.pdbx_seq_one_letter_code
_entity_poly.pdbx_strand_id
1 'polypeptide(L)'
;MKNVAREEEADRFIKLVGAESWEVVHGILERQFAVLHNRAQVLIGLCGIVITTTGFSGRLIAGTSRAAQGLIIAGVATVLLSATLIVWGVQHIRWLTQQPGHDMRGWLLVSLAYRDRKTSIYRVAIAFLLVGLSFYVIAIAMMLLDPTAAPSSGGR
;
A
#
# COMPACT_ATOMS: atom_id res chain seq x y z
N MET A 1 -20.56 -3.97 5.66
CA MET A 1 -20.95 -2.55 5.52
C MET A 1 -21.55 -2.37 4.13
N LYS A 2 -22.76 -1.82 4.03
CA LYS A 2 -23.44 -1.57 2.76
C LYS A 2 -22.64 -0.50 1.99
N ASN A 3 -22.28 -0.74 0.73
CA ASN A 3 -21.72 0.31 -0.12
C ASN A 3 -22.81 1.37 -0.29
N VAL A 4 -22.66 2.49 0.41
CA VAL A 4 -23.51 3.66 0.25
C VAL A 4 -23.14 4.28 -1.10
N ALA A 5 -24.13 4.60 -1.93
CA ALA A 5 -23.86 5.31 -3.18
C ALA A 5 -23.20 6.66 -2.85
N ARG A 6 -22.23 7.13 -3.65
CA ARG A 6 -21.46 8.36 -3.33
C ARG A 6 -22.36 9.58 -3.11
N GLU A 7 -23.46 9.65 -3.84
CA GLU A 7 -24.49 10.68 -3.70
C GLU A 7 -25.14 10.63 -2.31
N GLU A 8 -25.49 9.44 -1.84
CA GLU A 8 -26.06 9.23 -0.51
C GLU A 8 -25.02 9.45 0.60
N GLU A 9 -23.74 9.17 0.36
CA GLU A 9 -22.66 9.54 1.29
C GLU A 9 -22.52 11.07 1.39
N ALA A 10 -22.50 11.77 0.25
CA ALA A 10 -22.41 13.22 0.21
C ALA A 10 -23.60 13.88 0.93
N ASP A 11 -24.82 13.39 0.68
CA ASP A 11 -26.03 13.93 1.30
C ASP A 11 -26.05 13.67 2.82
N ARG A 12 -25.61 12.50 3.28
CA ARG A 12 -25.41 12.23 4.72
C ARG A 12 -24.34 13.11 5.32
N PHE A 13 -23.24 13.32 4.61
CA PHE A 13 -22.12 14.14 5.07
C PHE A 13 -22.56 15.59 5.28
N ILE A 14 -23.27 16.17 4.31
CA ILE A 14 -23.86 17.52 4.42
C ILE A 14 -24.86 17.58 5.59
N LYS A 15 -25.71 16.57 5.74
CA LYS A 15 -26.69 16.50 6.84
C LYS A 15 -26.04 16.37 8.23
N LEU A 16 -24.93 15.66 8.34
CA LEU A 16 -24.20 15.44 9.61
C LEU A 16 -23.41 16.68 10.04
N VAL A 17 -22.88 17.44 9.09
CA VAL A 17 -22.02 18.60 9.36
C VAL A 17 -22.83 19.89 9.59
N GLY A 18 -24.08 19.94 9.10
CA GLY A 18 -24.84 21.18 9.02
C GLY A 18 -24.43 21.95 7.76
N ALA A 19 -25.39 22.21 6.88
CA ALA A 19 -25.19 22.43 5.45
C ALA A 19 -24.41 23.69 5.01
N GLU A 20 -23.79 24.45 5.92
CA GLU A 20 -23.28 25.80 5.58
C GLU A 20 -21.78 26.02 5.82
N SER A 21 -21.09 25.15 6.56
CA SER A 21 -19.69 25.43 6.94
C SER A 21 -18.69 24.72 6.02
N TRP A 22 -18.27 25.40 4.94
CA TRP A 22 -17.19 24.94 4.03
C TRP A 22 -15.94 24.48 4.77
N GLU A 23 -15.51 25.25 5.77
CA GLU A 23 -14.33 24.93 6.58
C GLU A 23 -14.45 23.57 7.28
N VAL A 24 -15.65 23.24 7.79
CA VAL A 24 -15.88 21.98 8.49
C VAL A 24 -15.89 20.81 7.52
N VAL A 25 -16.56 20.96 6.37
CA VAL A 25 -16.58 19.93 5.32
C VAL A 25 -15.17 19.67 4.80
N HIS A 26 -14.43 20.73 4.49
CA HIS A 26 -13.05 20.65 4.05
C HIS A 26 -12.16 19.99 5.11
N GLY A 27 -12.24 20.44 6.37
CA GLY A 27 -11.41 19.92 7.46
C GLY A 27 -11.65 18.44 7.75
N ILE A 28 -12.90 17.95 7.64
CA ILE A 28 -13.18 16.52 7.80
C ILE A 28 -12.58 15.71 6.63
N LEU A 29 -12.76 16.15 5.39
CA LEU A 29 -12.17 15.48 4.23
C LEU A 29 -10.64 15.45 4.32
N GLU A 30 -10.02 16.58 4.65
CA GLU A 30 -8.57 16.69 4.84
C GLU A 30 -8.07 15.66 5.86
N ARG A 31 -8.76 15.51 7.00
CA ARG A 31 -8.44 14.46 7.99
C ARG A 31 -8.56 13.05 7.42
N GLN A 32 -9.58 12.75 6.61
CA GLN A 32 -9.71 11.43 5.97
C GLN A 32 -8.55 11.15 5.00
N PHE A 33 -8.14 12.15 4.22
CA PHE A 33 -6.96 12.04 3.34
C PHE A 33 -5.67 11.89 4.14
N ALA A 34 -5.51 12.60 5.27
CA ALA A 34 -4.38 12.46 6.16
C ALA A 34 -4.28 11.04 6.75
N VAL A 35 -5.41 10.45 7.16
CA VAL A 35 -5.46 9.05 7.62
C VAL A 35 -5.02 8.09 6.52
N LEU A 36 -5.50 8.28 5.28
CA LEU A 36 -5.09 7.44 4.14
C LEU A 36 -3.60 7.59 3.83
N HIS A 37 -3.08 8.82 3.89
CA HIS A 37 -1.67 9.12 3.67
C HIS A 37 -0.78 8.47 4.74
N ASN A 38 -1.15 8.58 6.02
CA ASN A 38 -0.41 7.96 7.13
C ASN A 38 -0.39 6.43 7.03
N ARG A 39 -1.52 5.81 6.70
CA ARG A 39 -1.58 4.35 6.47
C ARG A 39 -0.69 3.92 5.30
N ALA A 40 -0.65 4.71 4.23
CA ALA A 40 0.24 4.48 3.08
C ALA A 40 1.72 4.62 3.44
N GLN A 41 2.10 5.59 4.29
CA GLN A 41 3.47 5.75 4.79
C GLN A 41 3.93 4.53 5.59
N VAL A 42 3.08 4.01 6.49
CA VAL A 42 3.38 2.75 7.22
C VAL A 42 3.62 1.59 6.25
N LEU A 43 2.80 1.47 5.21
CA LEU A 43 2.93 0.42 4.20
C LEU A 43 4.23 0.54 3.39
N ILE A 44 4.66 1.77 3.04
CA ILE A 44 5.96 2.03 2.42
C ILE A 44 7.10 1.61 3.36
N GLY A 45 7.00 1.94 4.66
CA GLY A 45 7.97 1.52 5.66
C GLY A 45 8.14 0.00 5.72
N LEU A 46 7.03 -0.74 5.71
CA LEU A 46 7.06 -2.21 5.65
C LEU A 46 7.74 -2.73 4.38
N CYS A 47 7.46 -2.12 3.21
CA CYS A 47 8.13 -2.48 1.96
C CYS A 47 9.65 -2.25 2.08
N GLY A 48 10.07 -1.13 2.65
CA GLY A 48 11.49 -0.81 2.88
C GLY A 48 12.19 -1.82 3.78
N ILE A 49 11.53 -2.28 4.86
CA ILE A 49 12.06 -3.32 5.75
C ILE A 49 12.26 -4.64 4.98
N VAL A 50 11.29 -5.07 4.18
CA VAL A 50 11.42 -6.32 3.40
C VAL A 50 12.57 -6.23 2.40
N ILE A 51 12.70 -5.10 1.68
CA ILE A 51 13.77 -4.91 0.69
C ILE A 51 15.14 -4.88 1.37
N THR A 52 15.29 -4.17 2.50
CA THR A 52 16.58 -4.06 3.20
C THR A 52 16.98 -5.37 3.87
N THR A 53 16.05 -6.07 4.53
CA THR A 53 16.32 -7.40 5.11
C THR A 53 16.73 -8.40 4.03
N THR A 54 16.07 -8.38 2.87
CA THR A 54 16.49 -9.16 1.70
C THR A 54 17.87 -8.74 1.19
N GLY A 55 18.25 -7.47 1.26
CA GLY A 55 19.60 -7.03 0.89
C GLY A 55 20.70 -7.68 1.74
N PHE A 56 20.44 -7.89 3.03
CA PHE A 56 21.37 -8.55 3.95
C PHE A 56 21.36 -10.08 3.82
N SER A 57 20.17 -10.70 3.82
CA SER A 57 20.02 -12.17 3.88
C SER A 57 19.84 -12.82 2.50
N GLY A 58 19.57 -12.05 1.45
CA GLY A 58 19.14 -12.56 0.15
C GLY A 58 20.19 -13.41 -0.56
N ARG A 59 21.48 -13.13 -0.36
CA ARG A 59 22.57 -13.99 -0.88
C ARG A 59 22.58 -15.37 -0.25
N LEU A 60 22.27 -15.46 1.05
CA LEU A 60 22.17 -16.75 1.76
C LEU A 60 20.97 -17.54 1.23
N ILE A 61 19.81 -16.86 1.08
CA ILE A 61 18.58 -17.49 0.58
C ILE A 61 18.76 -17.98 -0.86
N ALA A 62 19.32 -17.14 -1.75
CA ALA A 62 19.56 -17.48 -3.14
C ALA A 62 20.62 -18.58 -3.33
N GLY A 63 21.51 -18.76 -2.35
CA GLY A 63 22.54 -19.80 -2.35
C GLY A 63 22.02 -21.21 -2.05
N THR A 64 20.78 -21.37 -1.59
CA THR A 64 20.24 -22.68 -1.18
C THR A 64 19.69 -23.49 -2.35
N SER A 65 18.79 -22.91 -3.15
CA SER A 65 18.20 -23.60 -4.28
C SER A 65 17.71 -22.62 -5.36
N ARG A 66 17.66 -23.09 -6.61
CA ARG A 66 17.09 -22.30 -7.73
C ARG A 66 15.64 -21.90 -7.50
N ALA A 67 14.87 -22.73 -6.79
CA ALA A 67 13.50 -22.43 -6.40
C ALA A 67 13.42 -21.29 -5.37
N ALA A 68 14.24 -21.33 -4.32
CA ALA A 68 14.33 -20.24 -3.34
C ALA A 68 14.81 -18.92 -3.99
N GLN A 69 15.76 -19.00 -4.93
CA GLN A 69 16.19 -17.85 -5.73
C GLN A 69 15.05 -17.26 -6.57
N GLY A 70 14.25 -18.09 -7.25
CA GLY A 70 13.09 -17.62 -8.01
C GLY A 70 12.05 -16.95 -7.12
N LEU A 71 11.74 -17.56 -5.97
CA LEU A 71 10.78 -17.03 -5.01
C LEU A 71 11.21 -15.70 -4.40
N ILE A 72 12.49 -15.55 -4.02
CA ILE A 72 12.95 -14.30 -3.42
C ILE A 72 12.96 -13.15 -4.45
N ILE A 73 13.37 -13.41 -5.69
CA ILE A 73 13.33 -12.41 -6.77
C ILE A 73 11.88 -12.00 -7.04
N ALA A 74 10.98 -12.96 -7.21
CA ALA A 74 9.56 -12.70 -7.44
C ALA A 74 8.92 -11.95 -6.25
N GLY A 75 9.24 -12.35 -5.02
CA GLY A 75 8.77 -11.71 -3.79
C GLY A 75 9.19 -10.24 -3.72
N VAL A 76 10.48 -9.96 -3.85
CA VAL A 76 11.01 -8.59 -3.79
C VAL A 76 10.47 -7.73 -4.94
N ALA A 77 10.40 -8.26 -6.17
CA ALA A 77 9.84 -7.54 -7.31
C ALA A 77 8.36 -7.18 -7.07
N THR A 78 7.58 -8.08 -6.47
CA THR A 78 6.16 -7.85 -6.13
C THR A 78 6.01 -6.80 -5.02
N VAL A 79 6.87 -6.84 -4.00
CA VAL A 79 6.92 -5.83 -2.94
C VAL A 79 7.29 -4.46 -3.51
N LEU A 80 8.25 -4.39 -4.43
CA LEU A 80 8.64 -3.16 -5.10
C LEU A 80 7.48 -2.58 -5.91
N LEU A 81 6.75 -3.44 -6.65
CA LEU A 81 5.55 -3.02 -7.39
C LEU A 81 4.47 -2.45 -6.45
N SER A 82 4.26 -3.07 -5.28
CA SER A 82 3.38 -2.51 -4.24
C SER A 82 3.83 -1.12 -3.81
N ALA A 83 5.12 -0.94 -3.50
CA ALA A 83 5.67 0.36 -3.13
C ALA A 83 5.45 1.42 -4.22
N THR A 84 5.69 1.07 -5.48
CA THR A 84 5.44 1.95 -6.64
C THR A 84 3.97 2.35 -6.75
N LEU A 85 3.04 1.41 -6.57
CA LEU A 85 1.59 1.69 -6.57
C LEU A 85 1.18 2.67 -5.46
N ILE A 86 1.77 2.55 -4.27
CA ILE A 86 1.47 3.44 -3.15
C ILE A 86 2.02 4.84 -3.42
N VAL A 87 3.27 4.95 -3.87
CA VAL A 87 3.92 6.23 -4.15
C VAL A 87 3.18 6.98 -5.26
N TRP A 88 2.94 6.32 -6.39
CA TRP A 88 2.29 6.98 -7.52
C TRP A 88 0.78 7.16 -7.28
N GLY A 89 0.09 6.17 -6.72
CA GLY A 89 -1.36 6.22 -6.56
C GLY A 89 -1.82 7.05 -5.36
N VAL A 90 -1.26 6.78 -4.19
CA VAL A 90 -1.75 7.33 -2.91
C VAL A 90 -0.97 8.57 -2.49
N GLN A 91 0.36 8.53 -2.55
CA GLN A 91 1.23 9.63 -2.09
C GLN A 91 1.31 10.80 -3.08
N HIS A 92 0.96 10.62 -4.35
CA HIS A 92 0.84 11.74 -5.28
C HIS A 92 -0.36 12.63 -4.90
N ILE A 93 -0.09 13.74 -4.20
CA ILE A 93 -1.11 14.64 -3.67
C ILE A 93 -1.42 15.73 -4.71
N ARG A 94 -2.66 15.75 -5.20
CA ARG A 94 -3.32 16.98 -5.65
C ARG A 94 -4.01 17.62 -4.45
N TRP A 95 -3.87 18.93 -4.30
CA TRP A 95 -4.49 19.67 -3.20
C TRP A 95 -6.01 19.60 -3.29
N LEU A 96 -6.68 19.45 -2.15
CA LEU A 96 -8.14 19.36 -2.10
C LEU A 96 -8.83 20.64 -2.60
N THR A 97 -8.16 21.78 -2.40
CA THR A 97 -8.54 23.09 -2.92
C THR A 97 -8.50 23.20 -4.45
N GLN A 98 -7.78 22.29 -5.13
CA GLN A 98 -7.68 22.26 -6.60
C GLN A 98 -8.75 21.37 -7.24
N GLN A 99 -9.62 20.74 -6.44
CA GLN A 99 -10.67 19.87 -6.98
C GLN A 99 -11.77 20.72 -7.63
N PRO A 100 -12.25 20.33 -8.83
CA PRO A 100 -13.30 21.07 -9.52
C PRO A 100 -14.66 20.89 -8.83
N GLY A 101 -15.49 21.94 -8.88
CA GLY A 101 -16.86 21.94 -8.38
C GLY A 101 -17.40 23.37 -8.37
N HIS A 102 -18.61 23.59 -8.91
CA HIS A 102 -19.25 24.92 -8.93
C HIS A 102 -20.02 25.20 -7.64
N ASP A 103 -20.37 24.14 -6.91
CA ASP A 103 -21.11 24.16 -5.65
C ASP A 103 -20.44 23.21 -4.64
N MET A 104 -20.75 23.38 -3.35
CA MET A 104 -20.25 22.54 -2.25
C MET A 104 -20.45 21.05 -2.54
N ARG A 105 -21.64 20.68 -3.02
CA ARG A 105 -22.02 19.30 -3.26
C ARG A 105 -21.24 18.71 -4.43
N GLY A 106 -21.09 19.45 -5.53
CA GLY A 106 -20.27 19.04 -6.66
C GLY A 106 -18.80 18.84 -6.28
N TRP A 107 -18.22 19.79 -5.54
CA TRP A 107 -16.84 19.65 -5.03
C TRP A 107 -16.68 18.44 -4.10
N LEU A 108 -17.64 18.22 -3.21
CA LEU A 108 -17.65 17.07 -2.28
C LEU A 108 -17.71 15.74 -3.05
N LEU A 109 -18.57 15.63 -4.07
CA LEU A 109 -18.68 14.41 -4.89
C LEU A 109 -17.37 14.09 -5.62
N VAL A 110 -16.72 15.10 -6.20
CA VAL A 110 -15.42 14.93 -6.88
C VAL A 110 -14.34 14.52 -5.87
N SER A 111 -14.33 15.16 -4.69
CA SER A 111 -13.38 14.85 -3.62
C SER A 111 -13.57 13.43 -3.06
N LEU A 112 -14.81 12.98 -2.88
CA LEU A 112 -15.12 11.60 -2.48
C LEU A 112 -14.70 10.59 -3.55
N ALA A 113 -14.97 10.87 -4.83
CA ALA A 113 -14.53 10.01 -5.93
C ALA A 113 -12.99 9.89 -5.99
N TYR A 114 -12.29 11.00 -5.75
CA TYR A 114 -10.82 11.03 -5.66
C TYR A 114 -10.30 10.20 -4.48
N ARG A 115 -10.94 10.31 -3.30
CA ARG A 115 -10.64 9.48 -2.11
C ARG A 115 -10.82 7.99 -2.39
N ASP A 116 -11.94 7.62 -3.01
CA ASP A 116 -12.28 6.23 -3.30
C ASP A 116 -11.27 5.59 -4.26
N ARG A 117 -10.85 6.34 -5.28
CA ARG A 117 -9.81 5.89 -6.22
C ARG A 117 -8.50 5.60 -5.50
N LYS A 118 -8.04 6.51 -4.63
CA LYS A 118 -6.83 6.27 -3.83
C LYS A 118 -6.98 5.07 -2.89
N THR A 119 -8.15 4.92 -2.28
CA THR A 119 -8.46 3.78 -1.40
C THR A 119 -8.48 2.45 -2.16
N SER A 120 -8.94 2.45 -3.41
CA SER A 120 -8.88 1.27 -4.28
C SER A 120 -7.44 0.90 -4.62
N ILE A 121 -6.63 1.88 -5.04
CA ILE A 121 -5.20 1.63 -5.33
C ILE A 121 -4.46 1.13 -4.07
N TYR A 122 -4.75 1.72 -2.91
CA TYR A 122 -4.19 1.28 -1.63
C TYR A 122 -4.54 -0.20 -1.33
N ARG A 123 -5.78 -0.62 -1.55
CA ARG A 123 -6.20 -2.02 -1.39
C ARG A 123 -5.48 -2.97 -2.35
N VAL A 124 -5.31 -2.56 -3.61
CA VAL A 124 -4.54 -3.33 -4.59
C VAL A 124 -3.09 -3.46 -4.12
N ALA A 125 -2.45 -2.37 -3.68
CA ALA A 125 -1.08 -2.39 -3.17
C ALA A 125 -0.92 -3.33 -1.96
N ILE A 126 -1.86 -3.34 -1.02
CA ILE A 126 -1.86 -4.31 0.10
C ILE A 126 -1.85 -5.74 -0.43
N ALA A 127 -2.68 -6.07 -1.43
CA ALA A 127 -2.71 -7.41 -1.98
C ALA A 127 -1.35 -7.81 -2.59
N PHE A 128 -0.73 -6.92 -3.37
CA PHE A 128 0.61 -7.14 -3.90
C PHE A 128 1.65 -7.33 -2.79
N LEU A 129 1.61 -6.51 -1.73
CA LEU A 129 2.52 -6.67 -0.60
C LEU A 129 2.36 -8.04 0.06
N LEU A 130 1.13 -8.50 0.30
CA LEU A 130 0.87 -9.79 0.95
C LEU A 130 1.35 -10.96 0.09
N VAL A 131 1.14 -10.90 -1.23
CA VAL A 131 1.65 -11.91 -2.17
C VAL A 131 3.19 -11.93 -2.16
N GLY A 132 3.81 -10.75 -2.27
CA GLY A 132 5.27 -10.62 -2.25
C GLY A 132 5.89 -11.10 -0.93
N LEU A 133 5.26 -10.76 0.20
CA LEU A 133 5.67 -11.23 1.52
C LEU A 133 5.52 -12.76 1.66
N SER A 134 4.48 -13.34 1.09
CA SER A 134 4.29 -14.80 1.10
C SER A 134 5.43 -15.50 0.36
N PHE A 135 5.80 -15.04 -0.83
CA PHE A 135 6.95 -15.58 -1.56
C PHE A 135 8.27 -15.43 -0.78
N TYR A 136 8.47 -14.27 -0.15
CA TYR A 136 9.64 -14.03 0.69
C TYR A 136 9.71 -15.01 1.87
N VAL A 137 8.61 -15.21 2.59
CA VAL A 137 8.53 -16.14 3.73
C VAL A 137 8.77 -17.59 3.28
N ILE A 138 8.21 -18.01 2.14
CA ILE A 138 8.44 -19.35 1.60
C ILE A 138 9.92 -19.53 1.24
N ALA A 139 10.56 -18.52 0.63
CA ALA A 139 11.99 -18.59 0.29
C ALA A 139 12.86 -18.74 1.55
N ILE A 140 12.54 -18.01 2.62
CA ILE A 140 13.21 -18.16 3.92
C ILE A 140 12.97 -19.56 4.50
N ALA A 141 11.73 -20.05 4.47
CA ALA A 141 11.42 -21.38 4.98
C ALA A 141 12.21 -22.47 4.24
N MET A 142 12.34 -22.37 2.91
CA MET A 142 13.18 -23.26 2.12
C MET A 142 14.65 -23.18 2.54
N MET A 143 15.17 -21.97 2.76
CA MET A 143 16.55 -21.78 3.23
C MET A 143 16.78 -22.45 4.61
N LEU A 144 15.80 -22.34 5.51
CA LEU A 144 15.90 -22.91 6.86
C LEU A 144 15.73 -24.44 6.88
N LEU A 145 14.94 -24.99 5.95
CA LEU A 145 14.74 -26.43 5.79
C LEU A 145 15.94 -27.11 5.12
N ASP A 146 16.67 -26.39 4.27
CA ASP A 146 17.90 -26.87 3.63
C ASP A 146 19.11 -25.97 3.96
N PRO A 147 19.63 -26.04 5.20
CA PRO A 147 20.76 -25.22 5.64
C PRO A 147 22.10 -25.65 5.02
N THR A 148 22.12 -26.62 4.08
CA THR A 148 23.34 -27.30 3.61
C THR A 148 24.19 -26.54 2.58
N ALA A 149 23.96 -25.23 2.40
CA ALA A 149 24.98 -24.34 1.84
C ALA A 149 26.08 -23.95 2.87
N ALA A 150 26.23 -24.72 3.96
CA ALA A 150 27.49 -24.74 4.72
C ALA A 150 28.53 -25.51 3.90
N PRO A 151 29.78 -25.01 3.76
CA PRO A 151 30.79 -25.69 2.96
C PRO A 151 30.95 -27.11 3.48
N SER A 152 30.82 -28.08 2.57
CA SER A 152 31.19 -29.47 2.83
C SER A 152 32.59 -29.46 3.45
N SER A 153 32.68 -29.90 4.70
CA SER A 153 33.92 -30.42 5.27
C SER A 153 34.45 -31.49 4.30
N GLY A 154 35.50 -31.17 3.56
CA GLY A 154 35.95 -31.97 2.44
C GLY A 154 37.40 -31.70 2.03
N GLY A 155 38.33 -32.08 2.92
CA GLY A 155 39.62 -32.67 2.58
C GLY A 155 40.65 -31.84 1.81
N ARG A 156 41.60 -31.27 2.55
CA ARG A 156 43.03 -31.70 2.54
C ARG A 156 43.74 -31.13 3.76
#